data_AF-A0A3A2IXW0-F1
#
_entry.id   AF-A0A3A2IXW0-F1
#
_cell.length_a   1.000
_cell.length_b   1.000
_cell.length_c   1.000
_cell.angle_alpha   90.00
_cell.angle_beta   90.00
_cell.angle_gamma   90.00
#
_symmetry.space_group_name_H-M   'P 1'
#
loop_
_entity.id
_entity.type
_entity.pdbx_description
1 polymer ?
#
loop_
_entity_poly.entity_id
_entity_poly.type
_entity_poly.pdbx_seq_one_letter_code
_entity_poly.pdbx_strand_id
1 'polypeptide(L)'
;MIKQRTLKNTIRATGVGLHTGEKIYLTLRPAEPNTGIKFRRVDFDVPVTIQATPENVGETVLSTTLVAGDVKISTIEHLLSAFAGLGIDNAIIDVSAAEVPIMDGSAGPFVFLLQS
;
A
#
# COMPACT_ATOMS: atom_id res chain seq x y z
N MET A 1 3.90 -3.23 -28.00
CA MET A 1 4.54 -2.59 -26.84
C MET A 1 3.70 -2.89 -25.60
N ILE A 2 4.30 -3.48 -24.56
CA ILE A 2 3.63 -3.65 -23.26
C ILE A 2 3.52 -2.25 -22.61
N LYS A 3 2.34 -1.89 -22.13
CA LYS A 3 2.07 -0.57 -21.52
C LYS A 3 2.05 -0.69 -19.99
N GLN A 4 2.44 0.38 -19.31
CA GLN A 4 2.22 0.52 -17.87
C GLN A 4 0.73 0.46 -17.54
N ARG A 5 0.41 0.00 -16.32
CA ARG A 5 -0.93 -0.12 -15.79
C ARG A 5 -1.07 0.67 -14.49
N THR A 6 -2.28 1.19 -14.30
CA THR A 6 -2.75 1.79 -13.05
C THR A 6 -4.19 1.34 -12.81
N LEU A 7 -4.76 1.73 -11.69
CA LEU A 7 -6.15 1.43 -11.35
C LEU A 7 -7.09 2.22 -12.28
N LYS A 8 -8.22 1.61 -12.65
CA LYS A 8 -9.26 2.32 -13.42
C LYS A 8 -10.08 3.26 -12.54
N ASN A 9 -10.33 2.84 -11.30
CA ASN A 9 -11.14 3.55 -10.32
C ASN A 9 -10.43 3.60 -8.97
N THR A 10 -10.86 4.51 -8.10
CA THR A 10 -10.43 4.52 -6.70
C THR A 10 -11.13 3.40 -5.92
N ILE A 11 -10.38 2.61 -5.17
CA ILE A 11 -10.87 1.52 -4.32
C ILE A 11 -10.69 1.88 -2.86
N ARG A 12 -11.65 1.49 -2.00
CA ARG A 12 -11.57 1.70 -0.55
C ARG A 12 -11.81 0.39 0.18
N ALA A 13 -11.05 0.16 1.24
CA ALA A 13 -11.21 -0.96 2.14
C ALA A 13 -11.00 -0.50 3.59
N THR A 14 -11.54 -1.26 4.53
CA THR A 14 -11.30 -1.07 5.96
C THR A 14 -10.90 -2.41 6.55
N GLY A 15 -9.89 -2.40 7.42
CA GLY A 15 -9.43 -3.59 8.11
C GLY A 15 -8.71 -3.26 9.40
N VAL A 16 -8.00 -4.25 9.93
CA VAL A 16 -7.19 -4.11 11.15
C VAL A 16 -5.73 -4.42 10.83
N GLY A 17 -4.80 -3.78 11.53
CA GLY A 17 -3.38 -4.10 11.45
C GLY A 17 -3.09 -5.43 12.11
N LEU A 18 -2.18 -6.24 11.53
CA LEU A 18 -1.81 -7.54 12.10
C LEU A 18 -1.05 -7.35 13.41
N HIS A 19 -0.10 -6.42 13.42
CA HIS A 19 0.82 -6.22 14.53
C HIS A 19 0.35 -5.13 15.48
N THR A 20 -0.30 -4.09 14.95
CA THR A 20 -0.78 -2.96 15.75
C THR A 20 -2.16 -3.18 16.35
N GLY A 21 -3.00 -3.99 15.71
CA GLY A 21 -4.42 -4.11 16.06
C GLY A 21 -5.26 -2.86 15.76
N GLU A 22 -4.68 -1.84 15.12
CA GLU A 22 -5.37 -0.59 14.81
C GLU A 22 -6.35 -0.76 13.65
N LYS A 23 -7.48 -0.03 13.71
CA LYS A 23 -8.41 0.05 12.59
C LYS A 23 -7.83 0.97 11.51
N ILE A 24 -7.67 0.45 10.30
CA ILE A 24 -7.06 1.16 9.17
C ILE A 24 -8.08 1.33 8.04
N TYR A 25 -8.17 2.55 7.53
CA TYR A 25 -8.82 2.86 6.26
C TYR A 25 -7.78 2.89 5.15
N LEU A 26 -7.94 2.04 4.15
CA LEU A 26 -7.08 1.91 2.98
C LEU A 26 -7.80 2.51 1.76
N THR A 27 -7.13 3.40 1.03
CA THR A 27 -7.61 3.89 -0.28
C THR A 27 -6.55 3.68 -1.35
N LEU A 28 -6.89 2.95 -2.41
CA LEU A 28 -6.03 2.73 -3.57
C LEU A 28 -6.49 3.64 -4.71
N ARG A 29 -5.60 4.46 -5.23
CA ARG A 29 -5.92 5.46 -6.27
C ARG A 29 -5.10 5.24 -7.55
N PRO A 30 -5.69 5.57 -8.71
CA PRO A 30 -4.92 5.69 -9.95
C PRO A 30 -3.76 6.67 -9.79
N ALA A 31 -2.71 6.48 -10.59
CA ALA A 31 -1.56 7.37 -10.63
C ALA A 31 -1.04 7.52 -12.06
N GLU A 32 -0.38 8.66 -12.32
CA GLU A 32 0.20 8.98 -13.61
C GLU A 32 1.34 8.00 -13.98
N PRO A 33 1.65 7.84 -15.28
CA PRO A 33 2.79 7.03 -15.71
C PRO A 33 4.10 7.42 -15.03
N ASN A 34 4.93 6.42 -14.75
CA ASN A 34 6.22 6.54 -14.05
C ASN A 34 6.13 7.02 -12.59
N THR A 35 4.94 7.02 -11.99
CA THR A 35 4.79 7.30 -10.55
C THR A 35 5.37 6.16 -9.70
N GLY A 36 5.27 4.92 -10.20
CA GLY A 36 5.51 3.74 -9.37
C GLY A 36 4.43 3.57 -8.29
N ILE A 37 4.74 2.78 -7.27
CA ILE A 37 3.87 2.58 -6.11
C ILE A 37 4.30 3.49 -4.96
N LYS A 38 3.39 4.36 -4.50
CA LYS A 38 3.65 5.29 -3.39
C LYS A 38 2.63 5.09 -2.28
N PHE A 39 3.12 4.89 -1.06
CA PHE A 39 2.29 4.87 0.13
C PHE A 39 2.20 6.24 0.77
N ARG A 40 1.08 6.55 1.42
CA ARG A 40 0.80 7.83 2.06
C ARG A 40 0.12 7.64 3.41
N ARG A 41 0.72 8.17 4.47
CA ARG A 41 0.07 8.34 5.77
C ARG A 41 -0.79 9.59 5.73
N VAL A 42 -2.11 9.41 5.66
CA VAL A 42 -3.08 10.52 5.51
C VAL A 42 -3.71 10.96 6.83
N ASP A 43 -3.30 10.33 7.93
CA ASP A 43 -3.66 10.67 9.31
C ASP A 43 -2.85 11.83 9.89
N PHE A 44 -1.79 12.26 9.22
CA PHE A 44 -1.08 13.50 9.53
C PHE A 44 -1.75 14.72 8.88
N ASP A 45 -1.62 15.90 9.50
CA ASP A 45 -2.11 17.19 8.96
C ASP A 45 -1.60 17.44 7.53
N VAL A 46 -0.34 17.10 7.28
CA VAL A 46 0.27 17.05 5.95
C VAL A 46 0.60 15.60 5.63
N PRO A 47 -0.03 14.98 4.62
CA PRO A 47 0.23 13.59 4.31
C PRO A 47 1.70 13.31 3.98
N VAL A 48 2.27 12.30 4.63
CA VAL A 48 3.66 11.89 4.40
C VAL A 48 3.67 10.77 3.37
N THR A 49 4.44 10.95 2.29
CA THR A 49 4.54 9.99 1.18
C THR A 49 5.84 9.22 1.24
N ILE A 50 5.79 7.90 1.09
CA ILE A 50 6.95 7.02 1.02
C ILE A 50 6.85 6.17 -0.26
N GLN A 51 7.87 6.22 -1.10
CA GLN A 51 7.92 5.39 -2.31
C GLN A 51 8.21 3.94 -1.91
N ALA A 52 7.49 2.97 -2.49
CA ALA A 52 7.78 1.56 -2.30
C ALA A 52 8.98 1.12 -3.16
N THR A 53 10.19 1.45 -2.69
CA THR A 53 11.46 1.00 -3.28
C THR A 53 12.35 0.37 -2.21
N PRO A 54 13.32 -0.47 -2.59
CA PRO A 54 14.23 -1.11 -1.64
C PRO A 54 14.96 -0.12 -0.73
N GLU A 55 15.30 1.08 -1.24
CA GLU A 55 16.03 2.10 -0.47
C GLU A 55 15.23 2.67 0.70
N ASN A 56 13.89 2.56 0.65
CA ASN A 56 13.01 3.03 1.72
C ASN A 56 12.61 1.91 2.70
N VAL A 57 13.11 0.67 2.53
CA VAL A 57 12.87 -0.40 3.50
C VAL A 57 13.74 -0.17 4.74
N GLY A 58 13.11 0.12 5.87
CA GLY A 58 13.81 0.44 7.13
C GLY A 58 13.74 -0.64 8.20
N GLU A 59 12.69 -1.47 8.22
CA GLU A 59 12.54 -2.58 9.17
C GLU A 59 12.08 -3.85 8.44
N THR A 60 12.57 -5.00 8.87
CA THR A 60 12.27 -6.32 8.26
C THR A 60 11.89 -7.40 9.29
N VAL A 61 11.69 -7.02 10.55
CA VAL A 61 11.28 -7.95 11.61
C VAL A 61 9.76 -8.10 11.56
N LEU A 62 9.27 -9.34 11.48
CA LEU A 62 7.86 -9.73 11.32
C LEU A 62 7.20 -9.32 9.98
N SER A 63 7.56 -8.18 9.41
CA SER A 63 7.00 -7.68 8.14
C SER A 63 8.00 -6.80 7.37
N THR A 64 7.67 -6.44 6.12
CA THR A 64 8.41 -5.42 5.36
C THR A 64 7.84 -4.04 5.67
N THR A 65 8.69 -3.12 6.10
CA THR A 65 8.27 -1.77 6.53
C THR A 65 9.02 -0.68 5.77
N LEU A 66 8.25 0.25 5.18
CA LEU A 66 8.79 1.47 4.60
C LEU A 66 8.98 2.54 5.67
N VAL A 67 10.09 3.28 5.61
CA VAL A 67 10.45 4.32 6.58
C VAL A 67 10.91 5.59 5.87
N ALA A 68 10.45 6.75 6.35
CA ALA A 68 10.92 8.07 5.92
C ALA A 68 10.98 9.01 7.14
N GLY A 69 12.19 9.29 7.63
CA GLY A 69 12.37 9.97 8.92
C GLY A 69 11.74 9.14 10.04
N ASP A 70 10.89 9.77 10.85
CA ASP A 70 10.19 9.13 11.97
C ASP A 70 8.86 8.45 11.55
N VAL A 71 8.50 8.50 10.26
CA VAL A 71 7.24 7.96 9.75
C VAL A 71 7.47 6.59 9.11
N LYS A 72 6.59 5.65 9.42
CA LYS A 72 6.61 4.30 8.84
C LYS A 72 5.25 3.77 8.42
N ILE A 73 5.30 2.79 7.52
CA ILE A 73 4.16 2.01 7.03
C ILE A 73 4.62 0.55 6.95
N SER A 74 4.10 -0.30 7.84
CA SER A 74 4.47 -1.72 7.93
C SER A 74 3.50 -2.64 7.16
N THR A 75 3.91 -3.89 7.02
CA THR A 75 3.08 -4.99 6.47
C THR A 75 2.64 -4.75 5.01
N ILE A 76 3.52 -4.17 4.19
CA ILE A 76 3.21 -3.79 2.80
C ILE A 76 3.17 -5.00 1.82
N GLU A 77 3.78 -6.11 2.21
CA GLU A 77 4.17 -7.22 1.34
C GLU A 77 2.99 -7.93 0.66
N HIS A 78 1.87 -8.15 1.36
CA HIS A 78 0.72 -8.82 0.76
C HIS A 78 0.01 -7.96 -0.29
N LEU A 79 -0.09 -6.65 -0.05
CA LEU A 79 -0.65 -5.70 -1.02
C LEU A 79 0.27 -5.56 -2.24
N LEU A 80 1.59 -5.44 -2.02
CA LEU A 80 2.55 -5.40 -3.12
C LEU A 80 2.59 -6.70 -3.91
N SER A 81 2.40 -7.86 -3.26
CA SER A 81 2.26 -9.16 -3.94
C SER A 81 1.04 -9.18 -4.87
N ALA A 82 -0.12 -8.66 -4.42
CA ALA A 82 -1.30 -8.51 -5.27
C ALA A 82 -1.05 -7.58 -6.46
N PHE A 83 -0.35 -6.46 -6.25
CA PHE A 83 -0.03 -5.51 -7.31
C PHE A 83 0.91 -6.13 -8.35
N ALA A 84 1.96 -6.81 -7.89
CA ALA A 84 2.90 -7.51 -8.75
C ALA A 84 2.21 -8.62 -9.55
N GLY A 85 1.36 -9.42 -8.91
CA GLY A 85 0.61 -10.50 -9.57
C GLY A 85 -0.35 -10.02 -10.66
N LEU A 86 -0.87 -8.79 -10.55
CA LEU A 86 -1.75 -8.17 -11.54
C LEU A 86 -1.01 -7.24 -12.53
N GLY A 87 0.28 -7.01 -12.31
CA GLY A 87 1.11 -6.12 -13.11
C GLY A 87 0.69 -4.65 -13.01
N ILE A 88 0.36 -4.16 -11.81
CA ILE A 88 0.06 -2.75 -11.57
C ILE A 88 1.37 -1.99 -11.37
N ASP A 89 1.67 -1.05 -12.26
CA ASP A 89 2.92 -0.29 -12.23
C ASP A 89 2.80 0.99 -11.39
N ASN A 90 1.64 1.66 -11.43
CA ASN A 90 1.46 2.99 -10.83
C ASN A 90 0.24 3.02 -9.92
N ALA A 91 0.40 3.44 -8.67
CA ALA A 91 -0.70 3.69 -7.74
C ALA A 91 -0.28 4.58 -6.58
N ILE A 92 -1.25 5.33 -6.04
CA ILE A 92 -1.14 5.99 -4.74
C ILE A 92 -1.96 5.20 -3.72
N ILE A 93 -1.35 4.84 -2.60
CA ILE A 93 -1.93 4.02 -1.53
C ILE A 93 -2.02 4.88 -0.27
N ASP A 94 -3.21 5.35 0.07
CA ASP A 94 -3.44 6.08 1.32
C ASP A 94 -3.80 5.09 2.44
N VAL A 95 -3.14 5.23 3.59
CA VAL A 95 -3.45 4.52 4.84
C VAL A 95 -3.68 5.52 5.97
N SER A 96 -4.67 5.26 6.81
CA SER A 96 -5.00 6.11 7.96
C SER A 96 -4.25 5.76 9.25
N ALA A 97 -3.28 4.84 9.19
CA ALA A 97 -2.47 4.44 10.34
C ALA A 97 -1.14 3.83 9.86
N ALA A 98 -0.29 3.40 10.79
CA ALA A 98 1.10 2.99 10.53
C ALA A 98 1.28 1.61 9.89
N GLU A 99 0.21 0.96 9.42
CA GLU A 99 0.22 -0.40 8.91
C GLU A 99 -0.79 -0.55 7.75
N VAL A 100 -0.55 -1.50 6.83
CA VAL A 100 -1.54 -1.93 5.83
C VAL A 100 -2.49 -2.96 6.47
N PRO A 101 -3.82 -2.87 6.28
CA PRO A 101 -4.74 -3.81 6.91
C PRO A 101 -4.46 -5.26 6.49
N ILE A 102 -4.46 -6.20 7.43
CA ILE A 102 -4.09 -7.60 7.17
C ILE A 102 -5.12 -8.36 6.33
N MET A 103 -6.36 -7.86 6.29
CA MET A 103 -7.50 -8.50 5.64
C MET A 103 -7.71 -9.92 6.19
N ASP A 104 -7.54 -10.96 5.37
CA ASP A 104 -7.61 -12.37 5.77
C ASP A 104 -6.23 -13.03 5.95
N GLY A 105 -5.15 -12.24 5.91
CA GLY A 105 -3.77 -12.72 5.98
C GLY A 105 -3.17 -13.11 4.63
N SER A 106 -3.94 -13.04 3.53
CA SER A 106 -3.48 -13.35 2.18
C SER A 106 -3.53 -12.12 1.25
N ALA A 107 -3.06 -12.31 0.01
CA ALA A 107 -3.26 -11.32 -1.06
C ALA A 107 -4.65 -11.41 -1.74
N GLY A 108 -5.43 -12.45 -1.45
CA GLY A 108 -6.71 -12.74 -2.11
C GLY A 108 -7.72 -11.59 -2.05
N PRO A 109 -7.99 -11.00 -0.86
CA PRO A 109 -8.87 -9.84 -0.74
C PRO A 109 -8.41 -8.63 -1.55
N PHE A 110 -7.10 -8.39 -1.61
CA PHE A 110 -6.56 -7.29 -2.43
C PHE A 110 -6.73 -7.57 -3.92
N VAL A 111 -6.45 -8.79 -4.38
CA VAL A 111 -6.68 -9.17 -5.79
C VAL A 111 -8.15 -9.00 -6.17
N PHE A 112 -9.08 -9.45 -5.31
CA PHE A 112 -10.51 -9.27 -5.52
C PHE A 112 -10.88 -7.79 -5.67
N LEU A 113 -10.43 -6.95 -4.74
CA LEU A 113 -10.67 -5.51 -4.76
C LEU A 113 -10.11 -4.83 -6.02
N LEU A 114 -8.94 -5.26 -6.50
CA LEU A 114 -8.26 -4.70 -7.66
C LEU A 114 -8.86 -5.10 -9.01
N GLN A 115 -9.58 -6.22 -9.05
CA GLN A 115 -10.25 -6.74 -10.26
C GLN A 115 -11.75 -6.39 -10.32
N SER A 116 -12.29 -5.74 -9.27
CA SER A 116 -13.70 -5.36 -9.17
C SER A 116 -14.05 -4.05 -9.88
#